data_AF-A0A7S2M2I8-F1
#
_entry.id   AF-A0A7S2M2I8-F1
#
_cell.length_a   1.000
_cell.length_b   1.000
_cell.length_c   1.000
_cell.angle_alpha   90.00
_cell.angle_beta   90.00
_cell.angle_gamma   90.00
#
_symmetry.space_group_name_H-M   'P 1'
#
loop_
_entity.id
_entity.type
_entity.pdbx_description
1 polymer ?
#
loop_
_entity_poly.entity_id
_entity_poly.type
_entity_poly.pdbx_seq_one_letter_code
_entity_poly.pdbx_strand_id
1 'polypeptide(L)'
;TDARPYFAAGLEGQPASDPFLGSSATVEGLKAPESNNGIFAHVFPTSFTLFCLAAFLMPIWTLVHLGQDESVRRWLGGRFLAAAVWLPVLFGASHIFHCVKGRPIRLVVAFTLSWSCVFLVVASAKAYVEAGRIGQALASPTCSSVKQGLEADWQEAREFFTACASASAREQLLDVAKVMARRRITDCPGYAAEASRPGRSDNWAYLQHLEERYHCSGWCQEGVQLWAVGGGAG
;
A
#
# COMPACT_ATOMS: atom_id res chain seq x y z
N THR A 1 -18.95 -42.67 14.20
CA THR A 1 -19.86 -42.79 15.36
C THR A 1 -19.53 -41.62 16.27
N ASP A 2 -20.40 -40.69 16.61
CA ASP A 2 -21.84 -40.77 16.76
C ASP A 2 -22.39 -39.34 16.68
N ALA A 3 -23.41 -39.13 15.85
CA ALA A 3 -24.19 -37.90 15.82
C ALA A 3 -25.43 -38.12 16.68
N ARG A 4 -25.68 -37.24 17.65
CA ARG A 4 -26.97 -37.19 18.35
C ARG A 4 -27.42 -35.74 18.56
N PRO A 5 -28.49 -35.30 17.87
CA PRO A 5 -29.28 -34.16 18.31
C PRO A 5 -30.32 -34.62 19.35
N TYR A 6 -30.37 -33.93 20.49
CA TYR A 6 -31.47 -34.02 21.44
C TYR A 6 -32.60 -33.08 20.98
N PHE A 7 -33.61 -33.64 20.32
CA PHE A 7 -34.93 -33.04 20.18
C PHE A 7 -35.84 -33.72 21.20
N ALA A 8 -36.21 -33.01 22.27
CA ALA A 8 -37.21 -33.46 23.23
C ALA A 8 -38.55 -32.80 22.88
N ALA A 9 -39.55 -33.67 22.66
CA ALA A 9 -40.93 -33.34 22.34
C ALA A 9 -41.68 -32.79 23.56
N GLY A 10 -42.79 -32.12 23.28
CA GLY A 10 -43.65 -31.43 24.23
C GLY A 10 -44.27 -32.34 25.29
N LEU A 11 -44.67 -31.70 26.39
CA LEU A 11 -45.75 -32.19 27.23
C LEU A 11 -46.67 -31.02 27.59
N GLU A 12 -47.91 -31.24 27.16
CA GLU A 12 -49.16 -30.52 27.42
C GLU A 12 -49.47 -30.48 28.93
N GLY A 13 -50.04 -29.37 29.42
CA GLY A 13 -50.48 -29.26 30.81
C GLY A 13 -51.03 -27.89 31.20
N GLN A 14 -52.24 -27.56 30.73
CA GLN A 14 -53.18 -26.63 31.38
C GLN A 14 -54.39 -27.46 31.88
N PRO A 15 -55.30 -26.98 32.75
CA PRO A 15 -55.35 -25.70 33.50
C PRO A 15 -55.70 -25.87 35.01
N ALA A 16 -55.60 -24.80 35.79
CA ALA A 16 -56.35 -24.68 37.05
C ALA A 16 -56.75 -23.22 37.27
N SER A 17 -58.06 -23.02 37.44
CA SER A 17 -58.79 -21.77 37.59
C SER A 17 -58.71 -21.16 39.00
N ASP A 18 -58.49 -19.84 39.04
CA ASP A 18 -59.06 -18.73 39.84
C ASP A 18 -59.73 -19.06 41.18
N PRO A 19 -59.56 -18.26 42.28
CA PRO A 19 -60.07 -16.87 42.29
C PRO A 19 -59.43 -15.92 43.35
N PHE A 20 -58.97 -14.72 42.97
CA PHE A 20 -58.94 -13.59 43.93
C PHE A 20 -59.11 -12.26 43.21
N LEU A 21 -60.37 -11.80 43.18
CA LEU A 21 -60.71 -10.39 43.10
C LEU A 21 -60.05 -9.65 44.27
N GLY A 22 -59.30 -8.59 43.97
CA GLY A 22 -58.94 -7.61 45.00
C GLY A 22 -57.66 -6.85 44.72
N SER A 23 -57.77 -5.83 43.87
CA SER A 23 -57.26 -4.46 44.11
C SER A 23 -56.71 -3.88 42.82
N SER A 24 -57.55 -3.07 42.16
CA SER A 24 -57.12 -2.14 41.14
C SER A 24 -56.33 -1.03 41.85
N ALA A 25 -55.05 -1.26 42.07
CA ALA A 25 -54.09 -0.20 42.32
C ALA A 25 -53.54 0.22 40.95
N THR A 26 -54.16 1.22 40.36
CA THR A 26 -53.53 2.03 39.32
C THR A 26 -52.25 2.62 39.90
N VAL A 27 -51.11 2.01 39.58
CA VAL A 27 -49.79 2.64 39.75
C VAL A 27 -49.67 3.69 38.65
N GLU A 28 -50.41 4.79 38.81
CA GLU A 28 -50.09 6.06 38.16
C GLU A 28 -48.80 6.56 38.81
N GLY A 29 -47.68 6.53 38.08
CA GLY A 29 -46.55 7.38 38.45
C GLY A 29 -45.13 6.84 38.27
N LEU A 30 -44.91 5.59 37.83
CA LEU A 30 -43.57 5.24 37.35
C LEU A 30 -43.41 5.73 35.90
N LYS A 31 -42.96 6.97 35.77
CA LYS A 31 -42.41 7.52 34.54
C LYS A 31 -41.33 6.54 34.06
N ALA A 32 -41.60 5.80 32.98
CA ALA A 32 -40.66 4.87 32.40
C ALA A 32 -39.31 5.59 32.22
N PRO A 33 -38.17 4.97 32.61
CA PRO A 33 -36.87 5.62 32.52
C PRO A 33 -36.66 6.10 31.10
N GLU A 34 -36.44 7.41 30.97
CA GLU A 34 -36.16 8.09 29.72
C GLU A 34 -35.02 7.33 29.01
N SER A 35 -35.31 6.90 27.79
CA SER A 35 -34.56 5.84 27.12
C SER A 35 -33.09 6.23 26.89
N ASN A 36 -32.17 5.53 27.56
CA ASN A 36 -30.71 5.57 27.34
C ASN A 36 -30.27 5.39 25.87
N ASN A 37 -31.19 5.02 24.98
CA ASN A 37 -30.95 4.83 23.55
C ASN A 37 -30.53 6.12 22.83
N GLY A 38 -30.94 7.30 23.34
CA GLY A 38 -30.56 8.59 22.75
C GLY A 38 -29.07 8.86 22.87
N ILE A 39 -28.48 8.64 24.06
CA ILE A 39 -27.05 8.86 24.31
C ILE A 39 -26.20 7.93 23.44
N PHE A 40 -26.57 6.65 23.36
CA PHE A 40 -25.85 5.66 22.54
C PHE A 40 -25.83 6.04 21.06
N ALA A 41 -26.94 6.56 20.54
CA ALA A 41 -27.03 7.01 19.14
C ALA A 41 -26.09 8.17 18.80
N HIS A 42 -25.80 9.06 19.75
CA HIS A 42 -24.86 10.18 19.56
C HIS A 42 -23.39 9.79 19.73
N VAL A 43 -23.09 8.82 20.60
CA VAL A 43 -21.71 8.37 20.85
C VAL A 43 -21.23 7.38 19.80
N PHE A 44 -22.15 6.58 19.24
CA PHE A 44 -21.82 5.52 18.29
C PHE A 44 -21.02 5.98 17.05
N PRO A 45 -21.40 7.04 16.31
CA PRO A 45 -20.68 7.46 15.10
C PRO A 45 -19.21 7.80 15.38
N THR A 46 -18.94 8.50 16.49
CA THR A 46 -17.59 8.89 16.92
C THR A 46 -16.78 7.67 17.33
N SER A 47 -17.32 6.81 18.19
CA SER A 47 -16.63 5.59 18.61
C SER A 47 -16.32 4.66 17.43
N PHE A 48 -17.26 4.50 16.50
CA PHE A 48 -17.05 3.68 15.31
C PHE A 48 -15.95 4.23 14.40
N THR A 49 -15.92 5.56 14.17
CA THR A 49 -14.85 6.17 13.37
C THR A 49 -13.49 6.04 14.03
N LEU A 50 -13.40 6.27 15.35
CA LEU A 50 -12.14 6.15 16.08
C LEU A 50 -11.63 4.71 16.04
N PHE A 51 -12.53 3.73 16.16
CA PHE A 51 -12.20 2.32 15.99
C PHE A 51 -11.66 2.03 14.59
N CYS A 52 -12.34 2.49 13.53
CA CYS A 52 -11.88 2.27 12.15
C CYS A 52 -10.52 2.92 11.89
N LEU A 53 -10.32 4.17 12.34
CA LEU A 53 -9.05 4.85 12.21
C LEU A 53 -7.96 4.11 12.99
N ALA A 54 -8.20 3.73 14.26
CA ALA A 54 -7.21 2.99 15.05
C ALA A 54 -6.84 1.64 14.42
N ALA A 55 -7.81 0.90 13.90
CA ALA A 55 -7.59 -0.41 13.28
C ALA A 55 -6.88 -0.33 11.92
N PHE A 56 -7.22 0.67 11.10
CA PHE A 56 -6.80 0.72 9.69
C PHE A 56 -5.74 1.79 9.38
N LEU A 57 -5.43 2.72 10.28
CA LEU A 57 -4.46 3.80 10.02
C LEU A 57 -3.07 3.25 9.68
N MET A 58 -2.57 2.29 10.46
CA MET A 58 -1.26 1.68 10.22
C MET A 58 -1.16 0.96 8.85
N PRO A 59 -2.10 0.06 8.46
CA PRO A 59 -2.02 -0.57 7.15
C PRO A 59 -2.25 0.43 6.00
N ILE A 60 -3.11 1.45 6.18
CA ILE A 60 -3.27 2.53 5.19
C ILE A 60 -1.94 3.27 5.00
N TRP A 61 -1.33 3.72 6.10
CA TRP A 61 -0.05 4.43 6.06
C TRP A 61 1.04 3.60 5.39
N THR A 62 1.10 2.30 5.72
CA THR A 62 2.09 1.38 5.15
C THR A 62 1.93 1.25 3.64
N LEU A 63 0.70 1.11 3.12
CA LEU A 63 0.45 1.03 1.67
C LEU A 63 0.74 2.35 0.96
N VAL A 64 0.44 3.49 1.59
CA VAL A 64 0.74 4.81 1.02
C VAL A 64 2.25 5.02 0.93
N HIS A 65 2.96 4.72 2.01
CA HIS A 65 4.42 4.82 2.05
C HIS A 65 5.07 3.88 1.04
N LEU A 66 4.60 2.63 0.96
CA LEU A 66 5.05 1.68 -0.04
C LEU A 66 4.77 2.17 -1.48
N GLY A 67 3.62 2.79 -1.72
CA GLY A 67 3.26 3.36 -3.02
C GLY A 67 4.09 4.58 -3.45
N GLN A 68 4.82 5.21 -2.52
CA GLN A 68 5.74 6.32 -2.81
C GLN A 68 7.14 5.84 -3.20
N ASP A 69 7.49 4.59 -2.90
CA ASP A 69 8.77 4.00 -3.28
C ASP A 69 8.93 3.94 -4.81
N GLU A 70 10.11 4.31 -5.30
CA GLU A 70 10.37 4.43 -6.75
C GLU A 70 10.36 3.07 -7.44
N SER A 71 10.87 2.02 -6.78
CA SER A 71 10.79 0.66 -7.30
C SER A 71 9.34 0.20 -7.37
N VAL A 72 8.55 0.46 -6.34
CA VAL A 72 7.12 0.10 -6.35
C VAL A 72 6.36 0.87 -7.41
N ARG A 73 6.64 2.16 -7.59
CA ARG A 73 6.03 2.99 -8.63
C ARG A 73 6.34 2.47 -10.03
N ARG A 74 7.59 2.08 -10.27
CA ARG A 74 8.05 1.55 -11.56
C ARG A 74 7.40 0.22 -11.90
N TRP A 75 7.34 -0.68 -10.92
CA TRP A 75 7.01 -2.09 -11.16
C TRP A 75 5.55 -2.46 -10.88
N LEU A 76 4.95 -1.89 -9.84
CA LEU A 76 3.62 -2.28 -9.36
C LEU A 76 2.52 -1.23 -9.63
N GLY A 77 2.90 -0.04 -10.10
CA GLY A 77 1.98 1.06 -10.34
C GLY A 77 1.53 1.72 -9.04
N GLY A 78 2.33 2.65 -8.52
CA GLY A 78 2.14 3.27 -7.20
C GLY A 78 0.78 3.95 -6.98
N ARG A 79 0.07 4.32 -8.07
CA ARG A 79 -1.29 4.88 -8.01
C ARG A 79 -2.32 3.94 -7.35
N PHE A 80 -2.20 2.63 -7.55
CA PHE A 80 -3.13 1.67 -6.98
C PHE A 80 -2.95 1.52 -5.46
N LEU A 81 -1.70 1.54 -4.97
CA LEU A 81 -1.41 1.49 -3.54
C LEU A 81 -1.74 2.81 -2.84
N ALA A 82 -1.42 3.94 -3.50
CA ALA A 82 -1.80 5.27 -3.04
C ALA A 82 -3.33 5.47 -2.96
N ALA A 83 -4.10 4.65 -3.68
CA ALA A 83 -5.55 4.67 -3.55
C ALA A 83 -6.01 4.37 -2.12
N ALA A 84 -5.23 3.70 -1.26
CA ALA A 84 -5.59 3.47 0.14
C ALA A 84 -6.00 4.75 0.93
N VAL A 85 -5.60 5.94 0.47
CA VAL A 85 -6.05 7.25 0.97
C VAL A 85 -7.57 7.48 0.82
N TRP A 86 -8.29 6.73 -0.02
CA TRP A 86 -9.75 6.82 -0.13
C TRP A 86 -10.47 6.19 1.08
N LEU A 87 -9.82 5.30 1.86
CA LEU A 87 -10.43 4.64 3.02
C LEU A 87 -10.83 5.60 4.15
N PRO A 88 -10.00 6.59 4.57
CA PRO A 88 -10.42 7.64 5.49
C PRO A 88 -11.66 8.41 4.99
N VAL A 89 -11.79 8.63 3.68
CA VAL A 89 -12.97 9.28 3.09
C VAL A 89 -14.22 8.40 3.26
N LEU A 90 -14.09 7.09 3.08
CA LEU A 90 -15.17 6.13 3.36
C LEU A 90 -15.59 6.19 4.84
N PHE A 91 -14.63 6.26 5.77
CA PHE A 91 -14.92 6.37 7.19
C PHE A 91 -15.65 7.67 7.53
N GLY A 92 -15.23 8.79 6.93
CA GLY A 92 -15.92 10.08 7.04
C GLY A 92 -17.33 10.05 6.48
N ALA A 93 -17.54 9.42 5.31
CA ALA A 93 -18.87 9.25 4.72
C ALA A 93 -19.79 8.40 5.62
N SER A 94 -19.26 7.31 6.17
CA SER A 94 -19.96 6.45 7.14
C SER A 94 -20.32 7.23 8.42
N HIS A 95 -19.43 8.07 8.92
CA HIS A 95 -19.67 8.93 10.08
C HIS A 95 -20.83 9.89 9.83
N ILE A 96 -20.76 10.67 8.74
CA ILE A 96 -21.78 11.63 8.35
C ILE A 96 -23.13 10.92 8.19
N PHE A 97 -23.15 9.75 7.56
CA PHE A 97 -24.37 8.97 7.37
C PHE A 97 -25.01 8.56 8.71
N HIS A 98 -24.23 8.09 9.68
CA HIS A 98 -24.73 7.75 11.01
C HIS A 98 -25.18 8.99 11.81
N CYS A 99 -24.50 10.13 11.66
CA CYS A 99 -24.91 11.40 12.26
C CYS A 99 -26.24 11.91 11.70
N VAL A 100 -26.44 11.87 10.37
CA VAL A 100 -27.68 12.32 9.71
C VAL A 100 -28.86 11.42 10.03
N LYS A 101 -28.66 10.09 10.10
CA LYS A 101 -29.74 9.15 10.41
C LYS A 101 -30.04 9.04 11.91
N GLY A 102 -29.12 9.44 12.78
CA GLY A 102 -29.24 9.33 14.24
C GLY A 102 -29.43 7.89 14.74
N ARG A 103 -29.09 6.88 13.92
CA ARG A 103 -29.25 5.45 14.26
C ARG A 103 -28.13 4.61 13.62
N PRO A 104 -27.58 3.61 14.34
CA PRO A 104 -26.59 2.68 13.79
C PRO A 104 -27.22 1.77 12.72
N ILE A 105 -26.71 1.81 11.49
CA ILE A 105 -27.20 0.97 10.39
C ILE A 105 -26.21 -0.16 10.16
N ARG A 106 -26.62 -1.38 10.51
CA ARG A 106 -25.79 -2.60 10.46
C ARG A 106 -25.14 -2.82 9.09
N LEU A 107 -25.88 -2.53 8.00
CA LEU A 107 -25.37 -2.68 6.64
C LEU A 107 -24.21 -1.72 6.33
N VAL A 108 -24.25 -0.49 6.82
CA VAL A 108 -23.17 0.49 6.58
C VAL A 108 -21.93 0.12 7.35
N VAL A 109 -22.08 -0.34 8.60
CA VAL A 109 -20.98 -0.86 9.43
C VAL A 109 -20.34 -2.08 8.76
N ALA A 110 -21.15 -3.08 8.39
CA ALA A 110 -20.68 -4.29 7.73
C ALA A 110 -19.97 -3.96 6.42
N PHE A 111 -20.58 -3.12 5.57
CA PHE A 111 -19.99 -2.69 4.31
C PHE A 111 -18.65 -1.97 4.52
N THR A 112 -18.58 -0.99 5.43
CA THR A 112 -17.37 -0.22 5.69
C THR A 112 -16.21 -1.12 6.12
N LEU A 113 -16.45 -2.03 7.06
CA LEU A 113 -15.42 -2.94 7.57
C LEU A 113 -15.02 -4.00 6.52
N SER A 114 -16.01 -4.69 5.93
CA SER A 114 -15.75 -5.73 4.94
C SER A 114 -15.02 -5.18 3.72
N TRP A 115 -15.45 -4.03 3.20
CA TRP A 115 -14.84 -3.41 2.03
C TRP A 115 -13.41 -2.94 2.31
N SER A 116 -13.15 -2.37 3.49
CA SER A 116 -11.79 -1.97 3.90
C SER A 116 -10.84 -3.16 4.01
N CYS A 117 -11.28 -4.25 4.64
CA CYS A 117 -10.49 -5.47 4.76
C CYS A 117 -10.21 -6.09 3.38
N VAL A 118 -11.24 -6.25 2.54
CA VAL A 118 -11.07 -6.83 1.20
C VAL A 118 -10.13 -5.98 0.36
N PHE A 119 -10.29 -4.65 0.36
CA PHE A 119 -9.39 -3.77 -0.37
C PHE A 119 -7.94 -3.90 0.08
N LEU A 120 -7.68 -3.85 1.40
CA LEU A 120 -6.33 -3.93 1.95
C LEU A 120 -5.69 -5.30 1.65
N VAL A 121 -6.43 -6.40 1.77
CA VAL A 121 -5.94 -7.75 1.45
C VAL A 121 -5.64 -7.90 -0.03
N VAL A 122 -6.51 -7.42 -0.92
CA VAL A 122 -6.27 -7.49 -2.36
C VAL A 122 -5.07 -6.62 -2.75
N ALA A 123 -4.96 -5.42 -2.18
CA ALA A 123 -3.85 -4.52 -2.45
C ALA A 123 -2.51 -5.12 -2.00
N SER A 124 -2.45 -5.66 -0.78
CA SER A 124 -1.24 -6.28 -0.24
C SER A 124 -0.89 -7.58 -0.96
N ALA A 125 -1.86 -8.43 -1.29
CA ALA A 125 -1.63 -9.68 -2.02
C ALA A 125 -1.07 -9.42 -3.42
N LYS A 126 -1.63 -8.45 -4.16
CA LYS A 126 -1.10 -8.03 -5.45
C LYS A 126 0.32 -7.50 -5.31
N ALA A 127 0.57 -6.66 -4.31
CA ALA A 127 1.90 -6.11 -4.06
C ALA A 127 2.92 -7.22 -3.78
N TYR A 128 2.56 -8.16 -2.92
CA TYR A 128 3.41 -9.29 -2.53
C TYR A 128 3.74 -10.22 -3.70
N VAL A 129 2.72 -10.64 -4.48
CA VAL A 129 2.91 -11.56 -5.61
C VAL A 129 3.79 -10.93 -6.69
N GLU A 130 3.52 -9.67 -7.04
CA GLU A 130 4.27 -9.02 -8.11
C GLU A 130 5.71 -8.67 -7.70
N ALA A 131 5.90 -8.22 -6.47
CA ALA A 131 7.25 -8.02 -5.91
C ALA A 131 8.04 -9.34 -5.89
N GLY A 132 7.40 -10.46 -5.53
CA GLY A 132 8.02 -11.79 -5.58
C GLY A 132 8.42 -12.20 -7.00
N ARG A 133 7.52 -12.01 -7.97
CA ARG A 133 7.78 -12.32 -9.39
C ARG A 133 8.96 -11.53 -9.95
N ILE A 134 9.01 -10.23 -9.67
CA ILE A 134 10.08 -9.34 -10.15
C ILE A 134 11.37 -9.63 -9.41
N GLY A 135 11.32 -9.84 -8.09
CA GLY A 135 12.49 -10.24 -7.30
C GLY A 135 13.12 -11.52 -7.83
N GLN A 136 12.33 -12.55 -8.17
CA GLN A 136 12.83 -13.77 -8.79
C GLN A 136 13.43 -13.53 -10.18
N ALA A 137 12.81 -12.68 -11.00
CA ALA A 137 13.32 -12.33 -12.32
C ALA A 137 14.62 -11.51 -12.27
N LEU A 138 14.84 -10.72 -11.22
CA LEU A 138 16.06 -9.96 -10.97
C LEU A 138 17.15 -10.79 -10.28
N ALA A 139 16.77 -11.81 -9.49
CA ALA A 139 17.71 -12.73 -8.86
C ALA A 139 18.17 -13.86 -9.81
N SER A 140 17.53 -14.04 -10.97
CA SER A 140 17.88 -15.12 -11.89
C SER A 140 19.31 -14.95 -12.44
N PRO A 141 20.11 -16.02 -12.53
CA PRO A 141 21.45 -15.95 -13.13
C PRO A 141 21.40 -15.71 -14.65
N THR A 142 20.28 -16.07 -15.28
CA THR A 142 20.03 -15.78 -16.69
C THR A 142 19.54 -14.34 -16.88
N CYS A 143 19.94 -13.73 -18.00
CA CYS A 143 19.50 -12.41 -18.43
C CYS A 143 18.04 -12.49 -18.91
N SER A 144 17.09 -12.43 -17.97
CA SER A 144 15.65 -12.45 -18.23
C SER A 144 15.20 -11.20 -19.00
N SER A 145 14.03 -11.24 -19.64
CA SER A 145 13.51 -10.07 -20.39
C SER A 145 13.39 -8.80 -19.54
N VAL A 146 13.09 -8.94 -18.24
CA VAL A 146 13.06 -7.83 -17.28
C VAL A 146 14.47 -7.21 -17.12
N LYS A 147 15.49 -8.06 -16.95
CA LYS A 147 16.88 -7.62 -16.87
C LYS A 147 17.38 -7.04 -18.17
N GLN A 148 17.00 -7.61 -19.31
CA GLN A 148 17.41 -7.15 -20.64
C GLN A 148 17.01 -5.69 -20.89
N GLY A 149 15.80 -5.29 -20.47
CA GLY A 149 15.36 -3.90 -20.59
C GLY A 149 16.25 -2.95 -19.78
N LEU A 150 16.48 -3.29 -18.50
CA LEU A 150 17.35 -2.49 -17.62
C LEU A 150 18.80 -2.46 -18.09
N GLU A 151 19.31 -3.58 -18.61
CA GLU A 151 20.65 -3.70 -19.17
C GLU A 151 20.81 -2.82 -20.41
N ALA A 152 19.83 -2.81 -21.31
CA ALA A 152 19.86 -1.98 -22.50
C ALA A 152 19.88 -0.48 -22.15
N ASP A 153 19.02 -0.06 -21.22
CA ASP A 153 19.00 1.33 -20.72
C ASP A 153 20.34 1.72 -20.06
N TRP A 154 20.94 0.80 -19.30
CA TRP A 154 22.22 1.01 -18.64
C TRP A 154 23.39 1.06 -19.63
N GLN A 155 23.40 0.20 -20.66
CA GLN A 155 24.42 0.19 -21.71
C GLN A 155 24.38 1.50 -22.49
N GLU A 156 23.20 2.02 -22.80
CA GLU A 156 23.05 3.31 -23.48
C GLU A 156 23.60 4.47 -22.63
N ALA A 157 23.31 4.48 -21.33
CA ALA A 157 23.90 5.44 -20.40
C ALA A 157 25.43 5.30 -20.33
N ARG A 158 25.94 4.06 -20.31
CA ARG A 158 27.38 3.78 -20.32
C ARG A 158 28.07 4.26 -21.59
N GLU A 159 27.44 4.09 -22.75
CA GLU A 159 27.97 4.59 -24.02
C GLU A 159 28.10 6.11 -24.01
N PHE A 160 27.05 6.81 -23.56
CA PHE A 160 27.07 8.25 -23.38
C PHE A 160 28.19 8.69 -22.42
N PHE A 161 28.32 8.02 -21.27
CA PHE A 161 29.35 8.34 -20.28
C PHE A 161 30.76 8.08 -20.81
N THR A 162 30.96 6.97 -21.52
CA THR A 162 32.26 6.61 -22.12
C THR A 162 32.67 7.63 -23.17
N ALA A 163 31.73 8.10 -24.01
CA ALA A 163 32.00 9.15 -24.98
C ALA A 163 32.46 10.44 -24.31
N CYS A 164 31.74 10.89 -23.28
CA CYS A 164 32.12 12.06 -22.47
C CYS A 164 33.48 11.90 -21.76
N ALA A 165 33.71 10.75 -21.14
CA ALA A 165 34.95 10.45 -20.43
C ALA A 165 36.15 10.43 -21.39
N SER A 166 35.98 9.87 -22.60
CA SER A 166 37.02 9.84 -23.63
C SER A 166 37.42 11.23 -24.12
N ALA A 167 36.45 12.15 -24.26
CA ALA A 167 36.72 13.54 -24.62
C ALA A 167 37.51 14.25 -23.51
N SER A 168 37.10 14.05 -22.25
CA SER A 168 37.74 14.67 -21.09
C SER A 168 39.15 14.11 -20.81
N ALA A 169 39.34 12.82 -21.06
CA ALA A 169 40.64 12.15 -20.96
C ALA A 169 41.68 12.77 -21.91
N ARG A 170 41.26 13.11 -23.14
CA ARG A 170 42.12 13.77 -24.14
C ARG A 170 42.54 15.18 -23.70
N GLU A 171 41.64 15.94 -23.09
CA GLU A 171 41.93 17.29 -22.61
C GLU A 171 42.87 17.29 -21.40
N GLN A 172 42.71 16.32 -20.50
CA GLN A 172 43.46 16.26 -19.23
C GLN A 172 44.73 15.39 -19.33
N LEU A 173 44.98 14.73 -20.46
CA LEU A 173 46.04 13.74 -20.64
C LEU A 173 46.01 12.63 -19.57
N LEU A 174 44.79 12.22 -19.18
CA LEU A 174 44.53 11.16 -18.21
C LEU A 174 43.96 9.93 -18.90
N ASP A 175 44.09 8.77 -18.26
CA ASP A 175 43.42 7.55 -18.73
C ASP A 175 41.90 7.62 -18.52
N VAL A 176 41.14 7.02 -19.44
CA VAL A 176 39.67 7.04 -19.44
C VAL A 176 39.12 6.40 -18.16
N ALA A 177 39.71 5.30 -17.68
CA ALA A 177 39.24 4.65 -16.46
C ALA A 177 39.41 5.56 -15.24
N LYS A 178 40.50 6.34 -15.20
CA LYS A 178 40.76 7.30 -14.11
C LYS A 178 39.79 8.48 -14.13
N VAL A 179 39.33 8.90 -15.30
CA VAL A 179 38.28 9.93 -15.44
C VAL A 179 36.94 9.36 -14.99
N MET A 180 36.56 8.16 -15.47
CA MET A 180 35.30 7.51 -15.09
C MET A 180 35.22 7.21 -13.59
N ALA A 181 36.34 6.88 -12.93
CA ALA A 181 36.37 6.63 -11.49
C ALA A 181 36.12 7.88 -10.63
N ARG A 182 36.30 9.09 -11.17
CA ARG A 182 36.25 10.36 -10.42
C ARG A 182 35.08 11.26 -10.78
N ARG A 183 34.32 10.89 -11.80
CA ARG A 183 33.26 11.72 -12.39
C ARG A 183 31.97 10.90 -12.48
N ARG A 184 30.83 11.58 -12.41
CA ARG A 184 29.52 10.96 -12.68
C ARG A 184 29.05 11.30 -14.08
N ILE A 185 28.18 10.45 -14.62
CA ILE A 185 27.48 10.73 -15.88
C ILE A 185 26.68 12.03 -15.83
N THR A 186 26.18 12.43 -14.66
CA THR A 186 25.46 13.71 -14.45
C THR A 186 26.34 14.93 -14.64
N ASP A 187 27.67 14.80 -14.50
CA ASP A 187 28.62 15.89 -14.69
C ASP A 187 29.01 16.06 -16.17
N CYS A 188 28.51 15.20 -17.08
CA CYS A 188 28.82 15.26 -18.50
C CYS A 188 27.99 16.32 -19.25
N PRO A 189 28.59 17.06 -20.19
CA PRO A 189 27.87 18.03 -21.00
C PRO A 189 26.78 17.34 -21.83
N GLY A 190 25.57 17.89 -21.81
CA GLY A 190 24.42 17.33 -22.53
C GLY A 190 23.63 16.25 -21.79
N TYR A 191 24.06 15.82 -20.59
CA TYR A 191 23.36 14.79 -19.82
C TYR A 191 21.87 15.10 -19.60
N ALA A 192 21.54 16.34 -19.19
CA ALA A 192 20.15 16.72 -18.94
C ALA A 192 19.28 16.60 -20.20
N ALA A 193 19.82 16.97 -21.36
CA ALA A 193 19.12 16.83 -22.64
C ALA A 193 18.92 15.36 -23.00
N GLU A 194 19.95 14.54 -22.83
CA GLU A 194 19.93 13.10 -23.13
C GLU A 194 18.98 12.33 -22.22
N ALA A 195 19.03 12.62 -20.91
CA ALA A 195 18.17 12.03 -19.89
C ALA A 195 16.72 12.46 -20.09
N SER A 196 16.44 13.67 -20.58
CA SER A 196 15.07 14.15 -20.81
C SER A 196 14.39 13.58 -22.07
N ARG A 197 15.08 12.75 -22.87
CA ARG A 197 14.50 12.19 -24.09
C ARG A 197 13.30 11.28 -23.78
N PRO A 198 12.22 11.33 -24.59
CA PRO A 198 11.07 10.44 -24.42
C PRO A 198 11.51 8.97 -24.41
N GLY A 199 11.05 8.22 -23.40
CA GLY A 199 11.42 6.82 -23.20
C GLY A 199 12.63 6.60 -22.29
N ARG A 200 13.53 7.59 -22.13
CA ARG A 200 14.74 7.46 -21.28
C ARG A 200 14.60 8.12 -19.92
N SER A 201 13.82 9.20 -19.80
CA SER A 201 13.71 9.99 -18.57
C SER A 201 13.38 9.16 -17.33
N ASP A 202 12.41 8.26 -17.46
CA ASP A 202 11.94 7.45 -16.33
C ASP A 202 12.89 6.27 -16.06
N ASN A 203 13.60 5.80 -17.09
CA ASN A 203 14.52 4.67 -16.97
C ASN A 203 15.85 5.11 -16.33
N TRP A 204 16.44 6.19 -16.81
CA TRP A 204 17.71 6.71 -16.28
C TRP A 204 17.56 7.24 -14.87
N ALA A 205 16.44 7.90 -14.54
CA ALA A 205 16.16 8.31 -13.16
C ALA A 205 16.05 7.10 -12.22
N TYR A 206 15.43 6.01 -12.68
CA TYR A 206 15.34 4.77 -11.91
C TYR A 206 16.70 4.09 -11.73
N LEU A 207 17.51 4.00 -12.79
CA LEU A 207 18.87 3.46 -12.71
C LEU A 207 19.76 4.29 -11.79
N GLN A 208 19.68 5.62 -11.89
CA GLN A 208 20.37 6.54 -10.99
C GLN A 208 20.01 6.26 -9.53
N HIS A 209 18.71 6.17 -9.22
CA HIS A 209 18.25 5.85 -7.87
C HIS A 209 18.83 4.53 -7.35
N LEU A 210 18.87 3.51 -8.20
CA LEU A 210 19.37 2.19 -7.83
C LEU A 210 20.87 2.19 -7.56
N GLU A 211 21.65 2.88 -8.38
CA GLU A 211 23.08 3.03 -8.16
C GLU A 211 23.39 3.87 -6.91
N GLU A 212 22.67 4.98 -6.71
CA GLU A 212 22.91 5.89 -5.58
C GLU A 212 22.48 5.29 -4.22
N ARG A 213 21.38 4.53 -4.18
CA ARG A 213 20.86 3.96 -2.91
C ARG A 213 21.31 2.53 -2.63
N TYR A 214 21.49 1.71 -3.66
CA TYR A 214 21.73 0.28 -3.53
C TYR A 214 23.04 -0.18 -4.14
N HIS A 215 23.82 0.70 -4.78
CA HIS A 215 25.11 0.37 -5.41
C HIS A 215 25.02 -0.74 -6.46
N CYS A 216 23.85 -0.96 -7.05
CA CYS A 216 23.64 -1.96 -8.09
C CYS A 216 23.97 -1.37 -9.46
N SER A 217 24.92 -1.97 -10.19
CA SER A 217 25.29 -1.57 -11.55
C SER A 217 25.48 -2.80 -12.45
N GLY A 218 24.94 -2.71 -13.67
CA GLY A 218 24.82 -3.85 -14.57
C GLY A 218 23.75 -4.87 -14.11
N TRP A 219 22.98 -5.40 -15.06
CA TRP A 219 21.79 -6.22 -14.77
C TRP A 219 21.93 -7.65 -15.28
N CYS A 220 22.63 -7.82 -16.40
CA CYS A 220 22.96 -9.12 -16.96
C CYS A 220 24.40 -9.53 -16.70
N GLN A 221 25.29 -8.56 -16.52
CA GLN A 221 26.67 -8.75 -16.08
C GLN A 221 27.01 -7.68 -15.06
N GLU A 222 28.07 -7.90 -14.30
CA GLU A 222 28.57 -6.88 -13.37
C GLU A 222 28.99 -5.63 -14.14
N GLY A 223 28.43 -4.49 -13.75
CA GLY A 223 28.66 -3.20 -14.38
C GLY A 223 29.39 -2.22 -13.45
N VAL A 224 29.94 -1.16 -14.02
CA VAL A 224 30.50 -0.02 -13.26
C VAL A 224 29.39 0.97 -12.91
N GLN A 225 29.51 1.64 -11.76
CA GLN A 225 28.60 2.72 -11.39
C GLN A 225 28.84 3.94 -12.29
N LEU A 226 27.78 4.48 -12.87
CA LEU A 226 27.77 5.65 -13.75
C LEU A 226 27.32 6.91 -13.00
N TRP A 227 26.36 6.77 -12.07
CA TRP A 227 25.75 7.89 -11.35
C TRP A 227 26.37 8.13 -9.97
N ALA A 228 27.00 7.11 -9.37
CA ALA A 228 27.68 7.21 -8.09
C ALA A 228 29.22 7.25 -8.24
N VAL A 229 29.89 8.06 -7.42
CA VAL A 229 31.37 8.13 -7.38
C VAL A 229 31.88 7.09 -6.38
N GLY A 230 32.74 6.18 -6.85
CA GLY A 230 33.53 5.33 -5.94
C GLY A 230 33.20 3.83 -5.93
N GLY A 231 32.38 3.30 -6.84
CA GLY A 231 32.07 1.86 -6.88
C GLY A 231 33.08 0.97 -7.62
N GLY A 232 34.07 1.53 -8.31
CA GLY A 232 34.99 0.78 -9.17
C GLY A 232 36.37 0.61 -8.57
N ALA A 233 36.50 -0.13 -7.46
CA ALA A 233 37.73 -0.82 -7.03
C ALA A 233 37.49 -1.50 -5.68
N GLY A 234 37.11 -2.77 -5.72
CA GLY A 234 37.17 -3.72 -4.61
C GLY A 234 37.47 -5.10 -5.17
#